data_AF-A0A521WL83-F1
#
_entry.id   AF-A0A521WL83-F1
#
_cell.length_a   1.000
_cell.length_b   1.000
_cell.length_c   1.000
_cell.angle_alpha   90.00
_cell.angle_beta   90.00
_cell.angle_gamma   90.00
#
_symmetry.space_group_name_H-M   'P 1'
#
loop_
_entity.id
_entity.type
_entity.pdbx_description
1 polymer ?
#
loop_
_entity_poly.entity_id
_entity_poly.type
_entity_poly.pdbx_seq_one_letter_code
_entity_poly.pdbx_strand_id
1 'polypeptide(L)'
;MSIICIVAMLATRSDSVFDVLVGIFYQGTLTLSGVRISVEGLEHIPASSSCVFVANHASHFDIPSAMIGLGNKRIRIIYKKELERIPIFGWAMKWTNKYIAINRGRGIEAQQSLEEAIRRIQ
;
A
#
# COMPACT_ATOMS: atom_id res chain seq x y z
N MET A 1 9.35 -6.10 12.07
CA MET A 1 8.50 -6.31 10.88
C MET A 1 9.30 -6.54 9.60
N SER A 2 10.36 -5.78 9.37
CA SER A 2 11.02 -5.75 8.07
C SER A 2 11.85 -7.01 7.74
N ILE A 3 12.57 -7.63 8.69
CA ILE A 3 13.30 -8.91 8.44
C ILE A 3 12.32 -10.08 8.20
N ILE A 4 11.26 -10.19 9.01
CA ILE A 4 10.25 -11.25 8.89
C ILE A 4 9.49 -11.13 7.57
N CYS A 5 9.11 -9.91 7.16
CA CYS A 5 8.51 -9.70 5.84
C CYS A 5 9.47 -10.05 4.70
N ILE A 6 10.74 -9.66 4.80
CA ILE A 6 11.75 -10.01 3.78
C ILE A 6 11.95 -11.51 3.69
N VAL A 7 12.09 -12.21 4.82
CA VAL A 7 12.27 -13.67 4.85
C VAL A 7 11.02 -14.38 4.33
N ALA A 8 9.82 -13.95 4.76
CA ALA A 8 8.56 -14.50 4.28
C ALA A 8 8.35 -14.25 2.77
N MET A 9 8.73 -13.07 2.27
CA MET A 9 8.65 -12.73 0.84
C MET A 9 9.67 -13.49 0.00
N LEU A 10 10.90 -13.66 0.48
CA LEU A 10 11.91 -14.47 -0.20
C LEU A 10 11.51 -15.95 -0.23
N ALA A 11 10.88 -16.45 0.83
CA ALA A 11 10.48 -17.85 0.95
C ALA A 11 9.22 -18.21 0.15
N THR A 12 8.22 -17.31 0.10
CA THR A 12 6.91 -17.63 -0.51
C THR A 12 6.62 -16.88 -1.80
N ARG A 13 7.26 -15.72 -2.04
CA ARG A 13 6.91 -14.75 -3.10
C ARG A 13 5.39 -14.50 -3.24
N SER A 14 4.64 -14.73 -2.16
CA SER A 14 3.18 -14.76 -2.18
C SER A 14 2.64 -13.40 -1.75
N ASP A 15 1.96 -12.74 -2.68
CA ASP A 15 1.26 -11.48 -2.44
C ASP A 15 0.22 -11.57 -1.30
N SER A 16 -0.34 -12.75 -1.04
CA SER A 16 -1.31 -12.99 0.03
C SER A 16 -0.65 -13.04 1.40
N VAL A 17 0.54 -13.65 1.51
CA VAL A 17 1.30 -13.67 2.77
C VAL A 17 1.73 -12.26 3.15
N PHE A 18 2.13 -11.47 2.15
CA PHE A 18 2.46 -10.07 2.36
C PHE A 18 1.26 -9.26 2.89
N ASP A 19 0.08 -9.42 2.28
CA ASP A 19 -1.13 -8.73 2.76
C ASP A 19 -1.42 -9.06 4.21
N VAL A 20 -1.34 -10.33 4.60
CA VAL A 20 -1.58 -10.75 6.00
C VAL A 20 -0.59 -10.10 6.95
N LEU A 21 0.71 -10.14 6.63
CA LEU A 21 1.76 -9.55 7.48
C LEU A 21 1.59 -8.04 7.61
N VAL A 22 1.30 -7.34 6.51
CA VAL A 22 1.03 -5.91 6.50
C VAL A 22 -0.23 -5.57 7.28
N GLY A 23 -1.29 -6.36 7.14
CA GLY A 23 -2.54 -6.19 7.88
C GLY A 23 -2.31 -6.33 9.39
N ILE A 24 -1.58 -7.35 9.83
CA ILE A 24 -1.21 -7.53 11.24
C ILE A 24 -0.39 -6.33 11.74
N PHE A 25 0.58 -5.85 10.95
CA PHE A 25 1.39 -4.70 11.31
C PHE A 25 0.56 -3.42 11.47
N TYR A 26 -0.29 -3.10 10.50
CA TYR A 26 -1.12 -1.90 10.53
C TYR A 26 -2.16 -1.96 11.65
N GLN A 27 -2.81 -3.11 11.84
CA GLN A 27 -3.73 -3.31 12.96
C GLN A 27 -3.03 -3.11 14.30
N GLY A 28 -1.83 -3.69 14.47
CA GLY A 28 -1.02 -3.50 15.67
C GLY A 28 -0.61 -2.05 15.89
N THR A 29 -0.18 -1.36 14.82
CA THR A 29 0.20 0.07 14.88
C THR A 29 -0.95 0.94 15.34
N LEU A 30 -2.15 0.74 14.80
CA LEU A 30 -3.35 1.49 15.18
C LEU A 30 -3.75 1.20 16.63
N THR A 31 -3.79 -0.09 17.00
CA THR A 31 -4.21 -0.52 18.34
C THR A 31 -3.24 -0.02 19.42
N LEU A 32 -1.93 -0.16 19.21
CA LEU A 32 -0.89 0.32 20.14
C LEU A 32 -0.86 1.85 20.24
N SER A 33 -1.31 2.55 19.19
CA SER A 33 -1.42 4.01 19.18
C SER A 33 -2.77 4.51 19.73
N GLY A 34 -3.67 3.62 20.16
CA GLY A 34 -5.00 3.97 20.66
C GLY A 34 -5.96 4.50 19.58
N VAL A 35 -5.65 4.28 18.30
CA VAL A 35 -6.47 4.74 17.17
C VAL A 35 -7.62 3.76 16.94
N ARG A 36 -8.85 4.29 16.88
CA ARG A 36 -10.05 3.53 16.51
C ARG A 36 -10.54 3.98 15.14
N ILE A 37 -10.88 3.01 14.28
CA ILE A 37 -11.38 3.26 12.94
C ILE A 37 -12.89 3.05 12.95
N SER A 38 -13.63 4.03 12.43
CA SER A 38 -15.02 3.88 11.99
C SER A 38 -15.04 3.99 10.47
N VAL A 39 -15.79 3.10 9.81
CA VAL A 39 -15.90 3.09 8.34
C VAL A 39 -17.37 3.17 7.98
N GLU A 40 -17.69 4.09 7.08
CA GLU A 40 -19.04 4.30 6.55
C GLU A 40 -18.96 4.34 5.02
N GLY A 41 -20.02 3.90 4.33
CA GLY A 41 -20.09 4.00 2.88
C GLY A 41 -19.30 2.93 2.10
N LEU A 42 -18.95 1.79 2.70
CA LEU A 42 -18.28 0.68 2.01
C LEU A 42 -19.13 0.12 0.85
N GLU A 43 -20.45 0.23 0.94
CA GLU A 43 -21.42 -0.14 -0.08
C GLU A 43 -21.29 0.67 -1.38
N HIS A 44 -20.65 1.84 -1.34
CA HIS A 44 -20.40 2.66 -2.52
C HIS A 44 -19.21 2.15 -3.36
N ILE A 45 -18.43 1.21 -2.83
CA ILE A 45 -17.26 0.68 -3.53
C ILE A 45 -17.72 -0.31 -4.62
N PRO A 46 -17.38 -0.07 -5.90
CA PRO A 46 -17.74 -0.99 -6.97
C PRO A 46 -17.11 -2.37 -6.77
N ALA A 47 -17.93 -3.43 -6.73
CA ALA A 47 -17.45 -4.80 -6.52
C ALA A 47 -16.72 -5.38 -7.75
N SER A 48 -17.05 -4.90 -8.95
CA SER A 48 -16.65 -5.50 -10.24
C SER A 48 -15.68 -4.64 -11.07
N SER A 49 -15.28 -3.46 -10.59
CA SER A 49 -14.36 -2.58 -11.31
C SER A 49 -13.27 -2.02 -10.42
N SER A 50 -12.14 -1.66 -11.03
CA SER A 50 -11.08 -0.91 -10.35
C SER A 50 -11.54 0.52 -10.08
N CYS A 51 -11.27 1.04 -8.88
CA CYS A 51 -11.50 2.43 -8.54
C CYS A 51 -10.20 3.08 -8.01
N VAL A 52 -10.13 4.41 -8.11
CA VAL A 52 -9.05 5.20 -7.55
C VAL A 52 -9.55 5.84 -6.27
N PHE A 53 -8.96 5.46 -5.13
CA PHE A 53 -9.22 6.09 -3.84
C PHE A 53 -8.40 7.37 -3.72
N VAL A 54 -9.07 8.48 -3.47
CA VAL A 54 -8.44 9.78 -3.21
C VAL A 54 -8.82 10.22 -1.80
N ALA A 55 -7.82 10.37 -0.95
CA ALA A 55 -7.99 10.80 0.44
C ALA A 55 -7.22 12.09 0.70
N ASN A 56 -7.71 12.89 1.64
CA ASN A 56 -6.94 13.95 2.25
C ASN A 56 -5.71 13.35 2.96
N HIS A 57 -4.53 13.94 2.77
CA HIS A 57 -3.31 13.48 3.45
C HIS A 57 -3.11 14.28 4.73
N ALA A 58 -3.61 13.77 5.84
CA ALA A 58 -3.59 14.44 7.14
C ALA A 58 -2.50 13.90 8.07
N SER A 59 -2.14 12.63 7.93
CA SER A 59 -1.26 11.97 8.90
C SER A 59 -0.54 10.73 8.36
N HIS A 60 0.41 10.22 9.15
CA HIS A 60 0.99 8.91 8.89
C HIS A 60 0.01 7.74 9.14
N PHE A 61 -1.10 7.98 9.85
CA PHE A 61 -2.13 6.97 10.08
C PHE A 61 -3.07 6.79 8.89
N ASP A 62 -2.99 7.64 7.85
CA ASP A 62 -3.89 7.57 6.69
C ASP A 62 -3.76 6.22 5.97
N ILE A 63 -2.53 5.75 5.73
CA ILE A 63 -2.27 4.48 5.06
C ILE A 63 -2.71 3.29 5.92
N PRO A 64 -2.29 3.15 7.20
CA PRO A 64 -2.82 2.10 8.08
C PRO A 64 -4.34 2.10 8.16
N SER A 65 -4.96 3.27 8.29
CA SER A 65 -6.41 3.38 8.46
C SER A 65 -7.16 3.00 7.20
N ALA A 66 -6.72 3.46 6.03
CA ALA A 66 -7.31 3.09 4.75
C ALA A 66 -7.15 1.59 4.48
N MET A 67 -5.97 1.02 4.75
CA MET A 67 -5.70 -0.39 4.51
C MET A 67 -6.56 -1.31 5.38
N ILE A 68 -6.72 -0.98 6.67
CA ILE A 68 -7.59 -1.74 7.57
C ILE A 68 -9.06 -1.50 7.27
N GLY A 69 -9.48 -0.25 7.09
CA GLY A 69 -10.89 0.11 6.86
C GLY A 69 -11.47 -0.46 5.56
N LEU A 70 -10.64 -0.60 4.52
CA LEU A 70 -11.02 -1.18 3.23
C LEU A 70 -10.75 -2.70 3.16
N GLY A 71 -10.39 -3.33 4.28
CA GLY A 71 -10.24 -4.79 4.37
C GLY A 71 -8.99 -5.36 3.67
N ASN A 72 -7.99 -4.52 3.38
CA ASN A 72 -6.66 -4.86 2.89
C ASN A 72 -6.60 -5.63 1.55
N LYS A 73 -7.75 -5.92 0.93
CA LYS A 73 -7.83 -6.74 -0.27
C LYS A 73 -7.75 -5.83 -1.50
N ARG A 74 -6.63 -5.95 -2.23
CA ARG A 74 -6.39 -5.36 -3.57
C ARG A 74 -6.14 -3.85 -3.62
N ILE A 75 -5.69 -3.24 -2.54
CA ILE A 75 -5.28 -1.83 -2.55
C ILE A 75 -3.85 -1.74 -3.11
N ARG A 76 -3.70 -0.96 -4.19
CA ARG A 76 -2.41 -0.61 -4.77
C ARG A 76 -2.05 0.80 -4.33
N ILE A 77 -1.02 0.93 -3.50
CA ILE A 77 -0.56 2.23 -3.00
C ILE A 77 0.45 2.82 -3.97
N ILE A 78 0.25 4.10 -4.28
CA ILE A 78 1.23 4.94 -4.96
C ILE A 78 2.17 5.54 -3.91
N TYR A 79 3.48 5.35 -4.07
CA TYR A 79 4.48 5.81 -3.10
C TYR A 79 5.68 6.50 -3.76
N LYS A 80 6.47 7.22 -2.96
CA LYS A 80 7.68 7.92 -3.42
C LYS A 80 8.80 6.93 -3.73
N LYS A 81 9.36 6.97 -4.94
CA LYS A 81 10.44 6.08 -5.37
C LYS A 81 11.67 6.13 -4.46
N GLU A 82 11.91 7.26 -3.81
CA GLU A 82 12.99 7.44 -2.85
C GLU A 82 12.88 6.51 -1.64
N LEU A 83 11.67 6.07 -1.27
CA LEU A 83 11.45 5.14 -0.18
C LEU A 83 12.05 3.75 -0.45
N GLU A 84 12.26 3.38 -1.72
CA GLU A 84 12.95 2.13 -2.09
C GLU A 84 14.40 2.09 -1.57
N ARG A 85 14.99 3.25 -1.27
CA ARG A 85 16.35 3.35 -0.72
C ARG A 85 16.45 2.98 0.76
N ILE A 86 15.31 2.94 1.47
CA ILE A 86 15.28 2.57 2.89
C ILE A 86 15.53 1.06 2.98
N PRO A 87 16.61 0.62 3.64
CA PRO A 87 16.91 -0.80 3.78
C PRO A 87 15.75 -1.54 4.42
N ILE A 88 15.53 -2.78 3.98
CA ILE A 88 14.53 -3.69 4.49
C ILE A 88 13.07 -3.27 4.18
N PHE A 89 12.63 -2.08 4.60
CA PHE A 89 11.29 -1.55 4.34
C PHE A 89 11.06 -1.21 2.86
N GLY A 90 11.95 -0.40 2.28
CA GLY A 90 11.89 -0.02 0.87
C GLY A 90 12.04 -1.22 -0.07
N TRP A 91 12.88 -2.19 0.32
CA TRP A 91 13.06 -3.43 -0.44
C TRP A 91 11.81 -4.31 -0.41
N ALA A 92 11.17 -4.45 0.75
CA ALA A 92 9.90 -5.18 0.86
C ALA A 92 8.82 -4.53 0.00
N MET A 93 8.71 -3.20 -0.01
CA MET A 93 7.76 -2.47 -0.88
C MET A 93 8.07 -2.66 -2.37
N LYS A 94 9.35 -2.65 -2.74
CA LYS A 94 9.81 -2.82 -4.12
C LYS A 94 9.55 -4.22 -4.67
N TRP A 95 9.63 -5.25 -3.83
CA TRP A 95 9.44 -6.63 -4.25
C TRP A 95 7.98 -7.02 -4.46
N THR A 96 7.02 -6.20 -4.02
CA THR A 96 5.60 -6.42 -4.31
C THR A 96 5.27 -5.95 -5.72
N ASN A 97 4.42 -6.67 -6.43
CA ASN A 97 3.84 -6.18 -7.69
C ASN A 97 2.65 -5.22 -7.46
N LYS A 98 2.30 -4.91 -6.21
CA LYS A 98 1.13 -4.14 -5.82
C LYS A 98 1.40 -2.65 -5.73
N TYR A 99 2.58 -2.28 -5.23
CA TYR A 99 2.91 -0.87 -4.98
C TYR A 99 3.56 -0.22 -6.19
N ILE A 100 3.18 1.03 -6.42
CA ILE A 100 3.57 1.78 -7.61
C ILE A 100 4.45 2.94 -7.15
N ALA A 101 5.75 2.82 -7.44
CA ALA A 101 6.71 3.87 -7.15
C ALA A 101 6.56 5.00 -8.19
N ILE A 102 6.44 6.25 -7.73
CA ILE A 102 6.45 7.44 -8.57
C ILE A 102 7.69 8.27 -8.27
N ASN A 103 8.38 8.68 -9.34
CA ASN A 103 9.41 9.72 -9.25
C ASN A 103 8.78 11.09 -9.52
N ARG A 104 8.77 11.96 -8.50
CA ARG A 104 8.19 13.32 -8.61
C ARG A 104 9.24 14.41 -8.88
N GLY A 105 10.53 14.06 -8.94
CA GLY A 105 11.63 15.02 -9.12
C GLY A 105 11.76 15.59 -10.55
N ARG A 106 11.07 15.01 -11.53
CA ARG A 106 11.08 15.42 -12.94
C ARG A 106 9.67 15.27 -13.51
N GLY A 107 9.00 16.37 -13.86
CA GLY A 107 7.57 16.38 -14.23
C GLY A 107 7.16 15.35 -15.30
N ILE A 108 8.04 15.03 -16.25
CA ILE A 108 7.83 14.03 -17.30
C ILE A 108 7.80 12.59 -16.73
N GLU A 109 8.60 12.29 -15.72
CA GLU A 109 8.72 10.94 -15.14
C GLU A 109 7.51 10.59 -14.26
N ALA A 110 6.83 11.59 -13.68
CA ALA A 110 5.59 11.39 -12.94
C ALA A 110 4.45 10.92 -13.86
N GLN A 111 4.37 11.47 -15.08
CA GLN A 111 3.38 11.06 -16.08
C GLN A 111 3.63 9.63 -16.56
N GLN A 112 4.90 9.27 -16.85
CA GLN A 112 5.27 7.90 -17.24
C GLN A 112 4.94 6.86 -16.15
N SER A 113 5.18 7.21 -14.88
CA SER A 113 4.87 6.33 -13.75
C SER A 113 3.35 6.12 -13.60
N LEU A 114 2.56 7.15 -13.90
CA LEU A 114 1.10 7.07 -13.92
C LEU A 114 0.59 6.22 -15.10
N GLU A 115 1.18 6.37 -16.29
CA GLU A 115 0.85 5.53 -17.46
C GLU A 115 1.19 4.05 -17.21
N GLU A 116 2.29 3.76 -16.51
CA GLU A 116 2.62 2.39 -16.10
C GLU A 116 1.64 1.85 -15.06
N ALA A 117 1.17 2.69 -14.13
CA ALA A 117 0.12 2.34 -13.19
C ALA A 117 -1.18 1.95 -13.90
N ILE A 118 -1.60 2.75 -14.89
CA ILE A 118 -2.80 2.51 -15.69
C ILE A 118 -2.70 1.16 -16.41
N ARG A 119 -1.55 0.85 -17.03
CA ARG A 119 -1.32 -0.44 -17.71
C ARG A 119 -1.41 -1.67 -16.81
N ARG A 120 -1.20 -1.52 -15.49
CA ARG A 120 -1.30 -2.62 -14.52
C ARG A 120 -2.70 -2.80 -13.92
N ILE A 121 -3.60 -1.86 -14.20
CA ILE A 121 -4.98 -1.85 -13.72
C ILE A 121 -5.95 -2.38 -14.79
N GLN A 122 -5.60 -2.22 -16.09
CA GLN A 122 -6.29 -2.87 -17.22
C GLN A 122 -6.01 -4.38 -17.27
#